data_AF-A0A920HRV1-F1
#
_entry.id   AF-A0A920HRV1-F1
#
_cell.length_a   1.000
_cell.length_b   1.000
_cell.length_c   1.000
_cell.angle_alpha   90.00
_cell.angle_beta   90.00
_cell.angle_gamma   90.00
#
_symmetry.space_group_name_H-M   'P 1'
#
loop_
_entity.id
_entity.type
_entity.pdbx_description
1 polymer ?
#
loop_
_entity_poly.entity_id
_entity_poly.type
_entity_poly.pdbx_seq_one_letter_code
_entity_poly.pdbx_strand_id
1 'polypeptide(L)' 'MKYFKLLVVVLPLAISSASYAQFFEDEHLITDVRNNIVWLRCSVGQTWDNEAKTCTEIW' A
#
# COMPACT_ATOMS: atom_id res chain seq x y z
N MET A 1 -27.55 -31.06 14.90
CA MET A 1 -27.72 -29.59 15.06
C MET A 1 -26.73 -28.92 16.04
N LYS A 2 -26.13 -29.65 16.99
CA LYS A 2 -25.18 -29.08 17.96
C LYS A 2 -23.88 -28.60 17.31
N TYR A 3 -23.34 -29.38 16.36
CA TYR A 3 -22.11 -29.06 15.63
C TYR A 3 -22.29 -27.98 14.56
N PHE A 4 -23.50 -27.82 14.02
CA PHE A 4 -23.80 -26.78 13.03
C PHE A 4 -23.63 -25.38 13.61
N LYS A 5 -24.10 -25.17 14.85
CA LYS A 5 -23.87 -23.92 15.59
C LYS A 5 -22.38 -23.69 15.86
N LEU A 6 -21.64 -24.75 16.18
CA LEU A 6 -20.19 -24.69 16.35
C LEU A 6 -19.49 -24.27 15.05
N LEU A 7 -19.91 -24.85 13.92
CA LEU A 7 -19.36 -24.57 12.59
C LEU A 7 -19.63 -23.13 12.16
N VAL A 8 -20.83 -22.61 12.43
CA VAL A 8 -21.20 -21.21 12.16
C VAL A 8 -20.38 -20.22 13.00
N VAL A 9 -19.94 -20.60 14.20
CA VAL A 9 -19.11 -19.74 15.08
C VAL A 9 -17.62 -19.81 14.72
N VAL A 10 -17.11 -20.97 14.32
CA VAL A 10 -15.67 -21.18 14.03
C VAL A 10 -15.28 -20.72 12.63
N LEU A 11 -16.18 -20.85 11.64
CA LEU A 11 -15.91 -20.48 10.25
C LEU A 11 -15.54 -18.99 10.03
N PRO A 12 -16.20 -17.98 10.66
CA PRO A 12 -15.82 -16.58 10.45
C PRO A 12 -14.49 -16.20 11.10
N LEU A 13 -14.01 -16.93 12.12
CA LEU A 13 -12.71 -16.69 12.76
C LEU A 13 -11.51 -17.14 11.88
N ALA A 14 -11.75 -18.04 10.93
CA ALA A 14 -10.70 -18.51 10.01
C ALA A 14 -10.46 -17.56 8.83
N ILE A 15 -11.31 -16.55 8.63
CA ILE A 15 -11.24 -15.59 7.52
C ILE A 15 -10.53 -14.31 7.99
N SER A 16 -9.39 -14.43 8.66
CA SER A 16 -8.52 -13.29 8.92
C SER A 16 -7.78 -12.93 7.64
N SER A 17 -8.20 -11.87 6.94
CA SER A 17 -7.48 -11.32 5.81
C SER A 17 -6.17 -10.69 6.30
N ALA A 18 -5.03 -11.28 5.95
CA ALA A 18 -3.72 -10.65 6.20
C ALA A 18 -3.64 -9.34 5.39
N SER A 19 -3.61 -8.20 6.09
CA SER A 19 -3.30 -6.92 5.47
C SER A 19 -1.78 -6.78 5.38
N TYR A 20 -1.23 -6.81 4.17
CA TYR A 20 0.18 -6.50 3.95
C TYR A 20 0.31 -5.00 3.67
N ALA A 21 1.19 -4.31 4.40
CA ALA A 21 1.61 -2.98 4.02
C ALA A 21 2.38 -3.08 2.69
N GLN A 22 1.80 -2.54 1.62
CA GLN A 22 2.38 -2.61 0.28
C GLN A 22 3.41 -1.49 0.04
N PHE A 23 3.18 -0.32 0.64
CA PHE A 23 3.96 0.89 0.41
C PHE A 23 4.57 1.38 1.72
N PHE A 24 5.88 1.66 1.68
CA PHE A 24 6.63 2.24 2.79
C PHE A 24 7.22 3.57 2.35
N GLU A 25 6.96 4.62 3.11
CA GLU A 25 7.47 5.97 2.85
C GLU A 25 8.82 6.17 3.54
N ASP A 26 9.78 6.69 2.79
CA ASP A 26 11.09 7.11 3.28
C ASP A 26 11.48 8.42 2.58
N GLU A 27 11.30 9.54 3.25
CA GLU A 27 11.57 10.90 2.74
C GLU A 27 10.98 11.18 1.34
N HIS A 28 11.74 11.06 0.26
CA HIS A 28 11.33 11.31 -1.13
C HIS A 28 11.12 10.02 -1.92
N LEU A 29 11.13 8.88 -1.25
CA LEU A 29 11.03 7.54 -1.82
C LEU A 29 9.81 6.80 -1.26
N ILE A 30 9.20 5.99 -2.11
CA ILE A 30 8.17 5.02 -1.72
C ILE A 30 8.65 3.64 -2.16
N THR A 31 8.86 2.74 -1.20
CA THR A 31 9.17 1.35 -1.49
C THR A 31 7.89 0.55 -1.70
N ASP A 32 7.72 -0.02 -2.89
CA ASP A 32 6.65 -0.96 -3.22
C ASP A 32 7.18 -2.40 -3.07
N VAL A 33 6.84 -3.02 -1.94
CA VAL A 33 7.34 -4.36 -1.58
C VAL A 33 6.75 -5.44 -2.47
N ARG A 34 5.53 -5.24 -2.99
CA ARG A 34 4.85 -6.24 -3.82
C ARG A 34 5.49 -6.34 -5.20
N ASN A 35 5.84 -5.20 -5.80
CA ASN A 35 6.43 -5.15 -7.12
C ASN A 35 7.96 -5.11 -7.10
N ASN A 36 8.57 -4.98 -5.92
CA ASN A 36 10.02 -4.84 -5.73
C ASN A 36 10.57 -3.62 -6.50
N ILE A 37 9.90 -2.48 -6.36
CA ILE A 37 10.23 -1.21 -7.05
C ILE A 37 10.32 -0.09 -6.00
N VAL A 38 11.19 0.89 -6.26
CA VAL A 38 11.24 2.14 -5.50
C VAL A 38 10.75 3.28 -6.39
N TRP A 39 9.74 3.99 -5.93
CA TRP A 39 9.18 5.18 -6.59
C TRP A 39 9.78 6.44 -6.00
N LEU A 40 10.02 7.44 -6.85
CA LEU A 40 10.27 8.82 -6.39
C LEU A 40 8.93 9.50 -6.14
N ARG A 41 8.83 10.30 -5.09
CA ARG A 41 7.69 11.19 -4.85
C ARG A 41 8.13 12.65 -4.90
N CYS A 42 7.24 13.50 -5.39
CA CYS A 42 7.40 14.94 -5.31
C CYS A 42 6.87 15.47 -3.98
N SER A 43 7.45 16.56 -3.48
CA SER A 43 6.94 17.25 -2.29
C SER A 43 5.61 17.95 -2.57
N VAL A 44 4.91 18.36 -1.52
CA VAL A 44 3.68 19.14 -1.66
C VAL A 44 3.97 20.44 -2.42
N GLY A 45 3.21 20.71 -3.48
CA GLY A 45 3.41 21.88 -4.36
C GLY A 45 4.24 21.60 -5.61
N GLN A 46 4.80 20.39 -5.72
CA GLN A 46 5.59 19.97 -6.88
C GLN A 46 4.85 18.92 -7.73
N THR A 47 5.17 18.87 -9.02
CA THR A 47 4.70 17.85 -9.96
C THR A 47 5.87 17.19 -10.69
N TRP A 48 5.71 15.94 -11.11
CA TRP A 48 6.71 15.26 -11.93
C TRP A 48 6.74 15.83 -13.35
N ASP A 49 7.90 16.34 -13.76
CA ASP A 49 8.16 16.78 -15.12
C ASP A 49 8.82 15.66 -15.93
N ASN A 50 8.14 15.23 -16.99
CA ASN A 50 8.62 14.14 -17.84
C ASN A 50 9.80 14.52 -18.73
N GLU A 51 9.98 15.79 -19.06
CA GLU A 51 11.07 16.29 -19.89
C GLU A 51 12.32 16.50 -19.04
N ALA A 52 12.19 17.19 -17.90
CA ALA A 52 13.28 17.45 -16.98
C ALA A 52 13.66 16.24 -16.11
N LYS A 53 12.86 15.16 -16.10
CA LYS A 53 13.06 13.95 -15.28
C LYS A 53 13.19 14.26 -13.79
N THR A 54 12.48 15.27 -13.31
CA THR A 54 12.54 15.72 -11.91
C THR A 54 11.21 16.33 -11.49
N CYS A 55 11.06 16.57 -10.18
CA CYS A 55 9.94 17.33 -9.65
C CYS A 55 10.15 18.83 -9.86
N THR A 56 9.15 19.53 -10.37
CA THR A 56 9.14 20.98 -10.59
C THR A 56 8.01 21.63 -9.79
N GLU A 57 8.23 22.86 -9.34
CA GLU A 57 7.21 23.66 -8.66
C GLU A 57 6.06 23.99 -9.60
N ILE A 58 4.84 24.01 -9.07
CA ILE A 58 3.63 24.34 -9.84
C ILE A 58 3.40 25.87 -9.91
N TRP A 59 4.22 26.68 -9.23
CA TRP A 59 4.03 28.13 -9.03
C TRP A 59 5.08 28.99 -9.73
#